data_AF-A0A816F922-F1
#
_entry.id   AF-A0A816F922-F1
#
_cell.length_a   1.000
_cell.length_b   1.000
_cell.length_c   1.000
_cell.angle_alpha   90.00
_cell.angle_beta   90.00
_cell.angle_gamma   90.00
#
_symmetry.space_group_name_H-M   'P 1'
#
loop_
_entity.id
_entity.type
_entity.pdbx_description
1 polymer ?
#
loop_
_entity_poly.entity_id
_entity_poly.type
_entity_poly.pdbx_seq_one_letter_code
_entity_poly.pdbx_strand_id
1 'polypeptide(L)'
;MQTAVKNKYENGDGPTKIYRDLGGVVSLRAIKSWIQMINNIGSINLSHPPGRPRTFRTKANILKVKRRLAQKKRVSTRLLAAKINISATSARRLLREDLGCFPYKKIKQPKLANLQKRKRIKFANWVLNNYTKEDTKKWLFTDENYFDSDGVYNVQNNRICTEKSEEY
;
A
#
# COMPACT_ATOMS: atom_id res chain seq x y z
N MET A 1 3.76 23.73 -28.60
CA MET A 1 4.81 24.74 -28.31
C MET A 1 6.22 24.17 -28.28
N GLN A 2 6.54 23.19 -27.43
CA GLN A 2 7.88 22.60 -27.35
C GLN A 2 8.34 21.97 -28.67
N THR A 3 7.48 21.18 -29.32
CA THR A 3 7.72 20.59 -30.65
C THR A 3 7.94 21.65 -31.73
N ALA A 4 7.21 22.77 -31.66
CA ALA A 4 7.37 23.87 -32.61
C ALA A 4 8.72 24.59 -32.45
N VAL A 5 9.17 24.79 -31.20
CA VAL A 5 10.52 25.33 -30.92
C VAL A 5 11.59 24.36 -31.40
N LYS A 6 11.43 23.05 -31.16
CA LYS A 6 12.36 22.02 -31.61
C LYS A 6 12.49 21.98 -33.13
N ASN A 7 11.37 21.91 -33.86
CA ASN A 7 11.38 21.88 -35.32
C ASN A 7 12.00 23.14 -35.93
N LYS A 8 11.71 24.33 -35.38
CA LYS A 8 12.33 25.58 -35.87
C LYS A 8 13.82 25.66 -35.61
N TYR A 9 14.25 25.17 -34.45
CA TYR A 9 15.67 25.08 -34.13
C TYR A 9 16.41 24.07 -35.04
N GLU A 10 15.80 22.92 -35.31
CA GLU A 10 16.33 21.92 -36.26
C GLU A 10 16.40 22.45 -37.70
N ASN A 11 15.48 23.35 -38.07
CA ASN A 11 15.53 24.09 -39.35
C ASN A 11 16.60 25.21 -39.39
N GLY A 12 17.38 25.41 -38.31
CA GLY A 12 18.48 26.37 -38.24
C GLY A 12 18.09 27.77 -37.76
N ASP A 13 16.87 27.97 -37.25
CA ASP A 13 16.44 29.30 -36.77
C ASP A 13 17.09 29.67 -35.42
N GLY A 14 17.58 30.91 -35.34
CA GLY A 14 18.13 31.45 -34.09
C GLY A 14 17.06 31.71 -33.01
N PRO A 15 17.41 31.70 -31.71
CA PRO A 15 16.47 31.83 -30.59
C PRO A 15 15.57 33.08 -30.66
N THR A 16 16.11 34.20 -31.13
CA THR A 16 15.39 35.48 -31.26
C THR A 16 14.36 35.45 -32.39
N LYS A 17 14.65 34.73 -33.48
CA LYS A 17 13.74 34.53 -34.61
C LYS A 17 12.57 33.65 -34.18
N ILE A 18 12.87 32.54 -33.50
CA ILE A 18 11.86 31.64 -32.92
C ILE A 18 10.93 32.39 -31.95
N TYR A 19 11.47 33.27 -31.11
CA TYR A 19 10.67 34.09 -30.19
C TYR A 19 9.69 35.03 -30.91
N ARG A 20 10.17 35.72 -31.96
CA ARG A 20 9.33 36.63 -32.76
C ARG A 20 8.24 35.87 -33.50
N ASP A 21 8.57 34.74 -34.11
CA ASP A 21 7.61 33.94 -34.86
C ASP A 21 6.54 33.28 -33.97
N LEU A 22 6.85 33.05 -32.69
CA LEU A 22 5.89 32.55 -31.71
C LEU A 22 5.06 33.66 -31.05
N GLY A 23 5.20 34.90 -31.50
CA GLY A 23 4.39 36.04 -31.03
C GLY A 23 4.53 36.33 -29.54
N GLY A 24 5.66 35.97 -28.92
CA GLY A 24 5.88 36.19 -27.49
C GLY A 24 5.10 35.28 -26.54
N VAL A 25 4.41 34.24 -27.04
CA VAL A 25 3.65 33.30 -26.20
C VAL A 25 4.56 32.50 -25.25
N VAL A 26 5.84 32.33 -25.62
CA VAL A 26 6.86 31.68 -24.78
C VAL A 26 7.99 32.67 -24.54
N SER A 27 8.44 32.79 -23.30
CA SER A 27 9.54 33.70 -22.97
C SER A 27 10.84 33.30 -23.66
N LEU A 28 11.63 34.29 -24.06
CA LEU A 28 12.94 34.08 -24.70
C LEU A 28 13.90 33.28 -23.80
N ARG A 29 13.75 33.38 -22.46
CA ARG A 29 14.49 32.59 -21.48
C ARG A 29 14.12 31.10 -21.53
N ALA A 30 12.83 30.78 -21.66
CA ALA A 30 12.38 29.40 -21.82
C ALA A 30 12.85 28.80 -23.15
N ILE A 31 12.81 29.57 -24.25
CA ILE A 31 13.33 29.13 -25.56
C ILE A 31 14.83 28.83 -25.48
N LYS A 32 15.63 29.72 -24.89
CA LYS A 32 17.07 29.49 -24.68
C LYS A 32 17.33 28.25 -23.82
N SER A 33 16.58 28.09 -22.73
CA SER A 33 16.70 26.92 -21.86
C SER A 33 16.37 25.61 -22.60
N TRP A 34 15.33 25.60 -23.44
CA TRP A 34 14.94 24.41 -24.21
C TRP A 34 15.96 24.08 -25.30
N ILE A 35 16.50 25.09 -25.99
CA ILE A 35 17.58 24.90 -26.97
C ILE A 35 18.82 24.31 -26.29
N GLN A 36 19.18 24.82 -25.10
CA GLN A 36 20.28 24.25 -24.30
C GLN A 36 20.02 22.78 -23.91
N MET A 37 18.79 22.43 -23.56
CA MET A 37 18.40 21.03 -23.29
C MET A 37 18.49 20.16 -24.54
N ILE A 38 18.08 20.67 -25.71
CA ILE A 38 18.22 19.97 -26.99
C ILE A 38 19.69 19.72 -27.30
N ASN A 39 20.57 20.70 -27.11
CA ASN A 39 22.00 20.53 -27.37
C ASN A 39 22.67 19.53 -26.42
N ASN A 40 22.22 19.47 -25.16
CA ASN A 40 22.83 18.59 -24.16
C ASN A 40 22.26 17.16 -24.16
N ILE A 41 20.96 16.99 -24.41
CA ILE A 41 20.20 15.73 -24.19
C ILE A 41 19.50 15.25 -25.49
N GLY A 42 19.42 16.08 -26.53
CA GLY A 42 18.70 15.79 -27.78
C GLY A 42 17.17 15.94 -27.68
N SER A 43 16.66 16.33 -26.51
CA SER A 43 15.22 16.44 -26.26
C SER A 43 14.89 17.46 -25.17
N ILE A 44 13.68 18.01 -25.24
CA ILE A 44 13.14 18.94 -24.24
C ILE A 44 12.46 18.11 -23.14
N ASN A 45 13.17 17.87 -22.03
CA ASN A 45 12.66 17.12 -20.88
C ASN A 45 12.26 18.04 -19.72
N LEU A 46 11.04 18.58 -19.73
CA LEU A 46 10.50 19.41 -18.64
C LEU A 46 9.91 18.55 -17.52
N SER A 47 10.68 17.57 -17.06
CA SER A 47 10.25 16.73 -15.94
C SER A 47 10.04 17.60 -14.70
N HIS A 48 8.97 17.32 -13.95
CA HIS A 48 8.72 18.01 -12.70
C HIS A 48 9.94 17.80 -11.78
N PRO A 49 10.41 18.84 -11.07
CA PRO A 49 11.52 18.68 -10.15
C PRO A 49 11.17 17.57 -9.16
N PRO A 50 12.13 16.69 -8.82
CA PRO A 50 11.88 15.66 -7.82
C PRO A 50 11.41 16.37 -6.55
N GLY A 51 10.22 15.99 -6.07
CA GLY A 51 9.63 16.57 -4.87
C GLY A 51 10.56 16.40 -3.65
N ARG A 52 10.16 16.99 -2.52
CA ARG A 52 10.97 16.99 -1.29
C ARG A 52 11.53 15.59 -0.96
N PRO A 53 12.83 15.46 -0.70
CA PRO A 53 13.43 14.17 -0.39
C PRO A 53 12.81 13.55 0.87
N ARG A 54 12.64 12.23 0.86
CA ARG A 54 12.08 11.48 1.99
C ARG A 54 13.15 11.30 3.07
N THR A 55 12.96 11.93 4.23
CA THR A 55 13.94 11.89 5.34
C THR A 55 13.98 10.55 6.07
N PHE A 56 12.81 9.98 6.40
CA PHE A 56 12.72 8.78 7.24
C PHE A 56 12.48 7.47 6.47
N ARG A 57 11.98 7.55 5.22
CA ARG A 57 11.71 6.38 4.36
C ARG A 57 12.91 6.05 3.48
N THR A 58 14.07 5.94 4.10
CA THR A 58 15.31 5.54 3.43
C THR A 58 15.35 4.02 3.28
N LYS A 59 16.12 3.53 2.28
CA LYS A 59 16.31 2.09 2.06
C LYS A 59 16.80 1.37 3.32
N ALA A 60 17.66 2.02 4.12
CA ALA A 60 18.17 1.51 5.39
C ALA A 60 17.04 1.28 6.41
N ASN A 61 16.15 2.27 6.60
CA ASN A 61 15.03 2.13 7.52
C ASN A 61 14.01 1.09 7.05
N ILE A 62 13.76 1.00 5.74
CA ILE A 62 12.91 -0.04 5.15
C ILE A 62 13.48 -1.43 5.49
N LEU A 63 14.79 -1.63 5.31
CA LEU A 63 15.45 -2.90 5.63
C LEU A 63 15.37 -3.21 7.14
N LYS A 64 15.55 -2.21 8.00
CA LYS A 64 15.44 -2.35 9.46
C LYS A 64 14.03 -2.79 9.88
N VAL A 65 12.99 -2.18 9.28
CA VAL A 65 11.60 -2.60 9.51
C VAL A 65 11.36 -4.04 8.99
N LYS A 66 11.84 -4.37 7.79
CA LYS A 66 11.70 -5.73 7.22
C LYS A 66 12.29 -6.79 8.15
N ARG A 67 13.54 -6.59 8.59
CA ARG A 67 14.21 -7.50 9.55
C ARG A 67 13.42 -7.64 10.84
N ARG A 68 12.89 -6.54 11.36
CA ARG A 68 12.12 -6.53 12.61
C ARG A 68 10.80 -7.31 12.49
N LEU A 69 10.10 -7.17 11.36
CA LEU A 69 8.88 -7.92 11.06
C LEU A 69 9.14 -9.42 10.86
N ALA A 70 10.27 -9.77 10.23
CA ALA A 70 10.70 -11.16 10.09
C ALA A 70 10.93 -11.83 11.45
N GLN A 71 11.59 -11.13 12.38
CA GLN A 71 11.83 -11.62 13.74
C GLN A 71 10.55 -11.75 14.58
N LYS A 72 9.67 -10.74 14.56
CA LYS A 72 8.38 -10.81 15.26
C LYS A 72 7.28 -10.27 14.35
N LYS A 73 6.40 -11.15 13.90
CA LYS A 73 5.21 -10.78 13.10
C LYS A 73 4.17 -9.98 13.89
N ARG A 74 4.19 -10.02 15.22
CA ARG A 74 3.25 -9.31 16.10
C ARG A 74 3.93 -8.10 16.73
N VAL A 75 3.86 -6.94 16.08
CA VAL A 75 4.41 -5.69 16.62
C VAL A 75 3.43 -4.54 16.35
N SER A 76 3.05 -3.82 17.40
CA SER A 76 2.32 -2.56 17.27
C SER A 76 3.15 -1.54 16.50
N THR A 77 2.53 -0.79 15.59
CA THR A 77 3.20 0.27 14.82
C THR A 77 3.90 1.28 15.73
N ARG A 78 3.33 1.58 16.91
CA ARG A 78 3.93 2.51 17.89
C ARG A 78 5.21 1.94 18.49
N LEU A 79 5.21 0.66 18.85
CA LEU A 79 6.39 -0.02 19.39
C LEU A 79 7.48 -0.23 18.32
N LEU A 80 7.08 -0.46 17.07
CA LEU A 80 7.99 -0.49 15.93
C LEU A 80 8.66 0.87 15.73
N ALA A 81 7.86 1.94 15.76
CA ALA A 81 8.33 3.31 15.59
C ALA A 81 9.35 3.72 16.67
N ALA A 82 9.04 3.44 17.94
CA ALA A 82 9.95 3.70 19.06
C ALA A 82 11.28 2.96 18.90
N LYS A 83 11.27 1.68 18.50
CA LYS A 83 12.50 0.89 18.30
C LYS A 83 13.37 1.38 17.14
N ILE A 84 12.76 2.01 16.14
CA ILE A 84 13.46 2.49 14.95
C ILE A 84 13.77 3.99 15.06
N ASN A 85 13.30 4.63 16.14
CA ASN A 85 13.40 6.06 16.41
C ASN A 85 12.81 6.92 15.28
N ILE A 86 11.58 6.60 14.88
CA ILE A 86 10.81 7.34 13.88
C ILE A 86 9.43 7.69 14.41
N SER A 87 8.77 8.67 13.80
CA SER A 87 7.38 8.97 14.14
C SER A 87 6.45 7.79 13.78
N ALA A 88 5.37 7.64 14.55
CA ALA A 88 4.37 6.60 14.31
C ALA A 88 3.71 6.73 12.92
N THR A 89 3.55 7.96 12.43
CA THR A 89 3.02 8.24 11.08
C THR A 89 3.99 7.77 10.00
N SER A 90 5.29 8.07 10.14
CA SER A 90 6.32 7.59 9.22
C SER A 90 6.42 6.07 9.22
N ALA A 91 6.35 5.43 10.39
CA ALA A 91 6.33 3.97 10.51
C ALA A 91 5.12 3.36 9.81
N ARG A 92 3.93 3.97 9.95
CA ARG A 92 2.71 3.52 9.28
C ARG A 92 2.80 3.64 7.76
N ARG A 93 3.30 4.77 7.25
CA ARG A 93 3.53 4.97 5.80
C ARG A 93 4.54 3.95 5.27
N LEU A 94 5.62 3.71 6.01
CA LEU A 94 6.63 2.73 5.63
C LEU A 94 6.03 1.32 5.55
N LEU A 95 5.22 0.92 6.53
CA LEU A 95 4.51 -0.36 6.50
C LEU A 95 3.53 -0.45 5.32
N ARG A 96 2.65 0.54 5.14
CA ARG A 96 1.55 0.46 4.15
C ARG A 96 2.03 0.68 2.72
N GLU A 97 2.85 1.70 2.50
CA GLU A 97 3.20 2.18 1.16
C GLU A 97 4.52 1.60 0.64
N ASP A 98 5.55 1.40 1.49
CA ASP A 98 6.82 0.79 1.02
C ASP A 98 6.81 -0.74 1.10
N LEU A 99 6.15 -1.29 2.14
CA LEU A 99 6.17 -2.73 2.43
C LEU A 99 4.87 -3.46 2.08
N GLY A 100 3.80 -2.76 1.72
CA GLY A 100 2.50 -3.37 1.44
C GLY A 100 1.92 -4.15 2.63
N CYS A 101 2.32 -3.81 3.85
CA CYS A 101 1.91 -4.49 5.07
C CYS A 101 0.67 -3.81 5.68
N PHE A 102 -0.41 -4.58 5.80
CA PHE A 102 -1.68 -4.11 6.36
C PHE A 102 -1.94 -4.76 7.73
N PRO A 103 -2.58 -4.04 8.67
CA PRO A 103 -3.04 -4.64 9.90
C PRO A 103 -4.16 -5.64 9.60
N TYR A 104 -4.04 -6.87 10.11
CA TYR A 104 -5.07 -7.89 9.98
C TYR A 104 -5.60 -8.29 11.36
N LYS A 105 -6.93 -8.41 11.48
CA LYS A 105 -7.57 -8.89 12.71
C LYS A 105 -7.42 -10.40 12.78
N LYS A 106 -6.73 -10.90 13.81
CA LYS A 106 -6.60 -12.34 14.02
C LYS A 106 -7.94 -12.91 14.47
N ILE A 107 -8.35 -14.02 13.85
CA ILE A 107 -9.48 -14.82 14.30
C ILE A 107 -8.98 -15.74 15.42
N LYS A 108 -9.72 -15.81 16.53
CA LYS A 108 -9.45 -16.77 17.61
C LYS A 108 -9.84 -18.15 17.10
N GLN A 109 -8.90 -19.08 17.13
CA GLN A 109 -9.13 -20.47 16.73
C GLN A 109 -8.78 -21.40 17.89
N PRO A 110 -9.50 -22.53 18.06
CA PRO A 110 -9.13 -23.54 19.03
C PRO A 110 -7.69 -24.03 18.83
N LYS A 111 -6.95 -24.24 19.92
CA LYS A 111 -5.59 -24.75 19.87
C LYS A 111 -5.64 -26.26 19.57
N LEU A 112 -5.26 -26.65 18.36
CA LEU A 112 -5.21 -28.06 17.96
C LEU A 112 -3.88 -28.73 18.37
N ALA A 113 -3.98 -29.90 19.00
CA ALA A 113 -2.84 -30.77 19.26
C ALA A 113 -2.32 -31.42 17.96
N ASN A 114 -1.05 -31.85 17.95
CA ASN A 114 -0.45 -32.46 16.76
C ASN A 114 -1.17 -33.73 16.31
N LEU A 115 -1.63 -34.56 17.26
CA LEU A 115 -2.43 -35.74 16.96
C LEU A 115 -3.77 -35.38 16.29
N GLN A 116 -4.46 -34.36 16.78
CA GLN A 116 -5.72 -33.89 16.20
C GLN A 116 -5.52 -33.38 14.76
N LYS A 117 -4.42 -32.66 14.50
CA LYS A 117 -4.07 -32.22 13.14
C LYS A 117 -3.89 -33.41 12.19
N ARG A 118 -3.16 -34.44 12.63
CA ARG A 118 -2.96 -35.67 11.83
C ARG A 118 -4.28 -36.38 11.53
N LYS A 119 -5.16 -36.53 12.53
CA LYS A 119 -6.48 -37.13 12.34
C LYS A 119 -7.33 -36.34 11.33
N ARG A 120 -7.34 -35.01 11.43
CA ARG A 120 -8.08 -34.13 10.49
C ARG A 120 -7.56 -34.24 9.06
N ILE A 121 -6.24 -34.25 8.85
CA ILE A 121 -5.64 -34.43 7.52
C ILE A 121 -5.98 -35.81 6.97
N LYS A 122 -5.86 -36.87 7.78
CA LYS A 122 -6.22 -38.23 7.37
C LYS A 122 -7.68 -38.31 6.92
N PHE A 123 -8.60 -37.72 7.69
CA PHE A 123 -10.01 -37.67 7.34
C PHE A 123 -10.25 -36.86 6.06
N ALA A 124 -9.65 -35.68 5.93
CA ALA A 124 -9.79 -34.85 4.73
C ALA A 124 -9.30 -35.56 3.46
N ASN A 125 -8.14 -36.22 3.52
CA ASN A 125 -7.61 -37.00 2.40
C ASN A 125 -8.48 -38.22 2.10
N TRP A 126 -9.00 -38.88 3.14
CA TRP A 126 -9.93 -39.99 2.95
C TRP A 126 -11.21 -39.53 2.24
N VAL A 127 -11.82 -38.41 2.68
CA VAL A 127 -12.97 -37.82 2.00
C VAL A 127 -12.66 -37.49 0.55
N LEU A 128 -11.53 -36.82 0.29
CA LEU A 128 -11.12 -36.39 -1.05
C LEU A 128 -10.93 -37.57 -2.02
N ASN A 129 -10.42 -38.70 -1.53
CA ASN A 129 -10.12 -39.86 -2.37
C ASN A 129 -11.33 -40.78 -2.58
N ASN A 130 -12.30 -40.81 -1.65
CA ASN A 130 -13.40 -41.77 -1.68
C ASN A 130 -14.72 -41.19 -2.18
N TYR A 131 -14.86 -39.86 -2.25
CA TYR A 131 -16.11 -39.21 -2.62
C TYR A 131 -15.90 -38.18 -3.71
N THR A 132 -16.78 -38.20 -4.70
CA THR A 132 -16.86 -37.17 -5.73
C THR A 132 -17.76 -36.03 -5.27
N LYS A 133 -17.72 -34.91 -6.00
CA LYS A 133 -18.60 -33.76 -5.71
C LYS A 133 -20.09 -34.13 -5.76
N GLU A 134 -20.49 -35.05 -6.63
CA GLU A 134 -21.88 -35.51 -6.71
C GLU A 134 -22.30 -36.32 -5.49
N ASP A 135 -21.40 -37.11 -4.92
CA ASP A 135 -21.68 -37.88 -3.70
C ASP A 135 -21.91 -36.97 -2.48
N THR A 136 -21.18 -35.85 -2.41
CA THR A 136 -21.34 -34.88 -1.31
C THR A 136 -22.70 -34.20 -1.29
N LYS A 137 -23.44 -34.19 -2.41
CA LYS A 137 -24.81 -33.63 -2.45
C LYS A 137 -25.81 -34.45 -1.65
N LYS A 138 -25.48 -35.71 -1.35
CA LYS A 138 -26.31 -36.62 -0.53
C LYS A 138 -26.02 -36.47 0.97
N TRP A 139 -25.03 -35.67 1.34
CA TRP A 139 -24.64 -35.50 2.74
C TRP A 139 -25.58 -34.54 3.45
N LEU A 140 -26.13 -34.99 4.58
CA LEU A 140 -26.84 -34.15 5.52
C LEU A 140 -25.94 -33.91 6.74
N PHE A 141 -25.56 -32.66 6.96
CA PHE A 141 -24.83 -32.25 8.16
C PHE A 141 -25.80 -31.61 9.15
N THR A 142 -25.77 -32.09 10.38
CA THR A 142 -26.50 -31.51 11.50
C THR A 142 -25.49 -31.08 12.58
N ASP A 143 -25.79 -30.00 13.27
CA ASP A 143 -25.04 -29.53 14.43
C ASP A 143 -26.03 -28.90 15.42
N GLU A 144 -25.72 -29.02 16.70
CA GLU A 144 -26.53 -28.42 17.77
C GLU A 144 -25.92 -27.07 18.16
N ASN A 145 -26.78 -26.06 18.29
CA ASN A 145 -26.34 -24.75 18.77
C ASN A 145 -27.27 -24.26 19.88
N TYR A 146 -26.70 -23.55 20.83
CA TYR A 146 -27.46 -22.99 21.95
C TYR A 146 -28.09 -21.66 21.52
N PHE A 147 -29.38 -21.48 21.81
CA PHE A 147 -30.10 -20.23 21.57
C PHE A 147 -30.64 -19.71 22.90
N ASP A 148 -30.14 -18.55 23.33
CA ASP A 148 -30.65 -17.83 24.50
C ASP A 148 -31.85 -16.96 24.10
N SER A 149 -32.83 -16.80 24.99
CA SER A 149 -34.01 -15.93 24.78
C SER A 149 -33.64 -14.48 24.49
N ASP A 150 -32.51 -14.03 25.04
CA ASP A 150 -32.06 -12.63 24.99
C ASP A 150 -31.22 -12.33 23.73
N GLY A 151 -30.89 -13.37 22.94
CA GLY A 151 -30.05 -13.27 21.75
C GLY A 151 -28.58 -12.96 22.04
N VAL A 152 -27.77 -12.90 20.98
CA VAL A 152 -26.32 -12.63 21.10
C VAL A 152 -26.09 -11.12 21.15
N TYR A 153 -25.74 -10.60 22.32
CA TYR A 153 -25.38 -9.20 22.48
C TYR A 153 -24.04 -8.86 21.81
N ASN A 154 -24.08 -8.14 20.69
CA ASN A 154 -22.88 -7.59 20.07
C ASN A 154 -22.49 -6.27 20.75
N VAL A 155 -21.45 -6.31 21.59
CA VAL A 155 -20.90 -5.14 22.29
C VAL A 155 -20.54 -3.98 21.33
N GLN A 156 -20.27 -4.25 20.05
CA GLN A 156 -20.01 -3.19 19.06
C GLN A 156 -21.25 -2.37 18.68
N ASN A 157 -22.45 -2.90 18.89
CA ASN A 157 -23.70 -2.21 18.59
C ASN A 157 -24.10 -1.21 19.69
N ASN A 158 -23.47 -1.26 20.87
CA ASN A 158 -23.74 -0.33 21.96
C ASN A 158 -22.79 0.88 21.96
N ARG A 159 -22.55 1.45 20.78
CA ARG A 159 -21.71 2.65 20.65
C ARG A 159 -22.58 3.88 20.58
N ILE A 160 -22.53 4.69 21.62
CA ILE A 160 -23.12 6.03 21.66
C ILE A 160 -22.08 7.05 21.19
N CYS A 161 -22.49 7.97 20.30
CA CYS A 161 -21.70 9.14 19.95
C CYS A 161 -22.11 10.26 20.90
N THR A 162 -21.32 10.50 21.94
CA THR A 162 -21.54 11.61 22.88
C THR A 162 -20.55 12.73 22.61
N GLU A 163 -20.94 13.95 22.96
CA GLU A 163 -19.97 15.04 23.10
C GLU A 163 -19.09 14.78 24.33
N LYS A 164 -17.89 15.37 24.36
CA LYS A 164 -16.96 15.14 25.47
C LYS A 164 -17.62 15.65 26.76
N SER A 165 -17.88 14.70 27.66
CA SER A 165 -18.39 14.82 29.04
C SER A 165 -19.91 14.73 29.19
N GLU A 166 -20.42 13.50 29.16
CA GLU A 166 -21.47 13.07 30.08
C GLU A 166 -21.05 11.68 30.57
N GLU A 167 -20.67 11.61 31.85
CA GLU A 167 -20.31 10.37 32.51
C GLU A 167 -21.52 9.43 32.57
N TYR A 168 -21.33 8.17 32.17
CA TYR A 168 -22.19 7.05 32.50
C TYR A 168 -21.36 6.03 33.30
#